data_AF-A0A8C6UAE6-F1
#
_entry.id   AF-A0A8C6UAE6-F1
#
_cell.length_a   1.000
_cell.length_b   1.000
_cell.length_c   1.000
_cell.angle_alpha   90.00
_cell.angle_beta   90.00
_cell.angle_gamma   90.00
#
_symmetry.space_group_name_H-M   'P 1'
#
loop_
_entity.id
_entity.type
_entity.pdbx_description
1 polymer ?
#
loop_
_entity_poly.entity_id
_entity_poly.type
_entity_poly.pdbx_seq_one_letter_code
_entity_poly.pdbx_strand_id
1 'polypeptide(L)'
;LTAFSLELYHVLSGIGPTLLLTSDSIKQRLGATALDSVHEYRLSSWLGQQEDIHRIVLYQSDPGLTPWTQRCIRQADCILIVGMGEQEPTVGELERMLEGSAVRAQKQLVLLHREDGPPPKGTAEWLNMRSWISRHHHLSCPRRVFSRRSLPKLRELYQRVFEKCPDRHSDFSRLARILTGNSIAIVLGGGGARGCSQVGILKALYEAGIPIDLVGGTSIGSLLGALYAEEKSSNRMRVRAREWSMVRGTILDLTYPITSMFSGAAFNSGLSSVFKDKQIEDLWLPYFNITTDITASAMRVHTYGSLWRYVRASMSLSGYLPPLCDPKDGHLLMDGGYINNLPADVARSMGAKVVIAIDVGSQDETDLTNYGDSLNGWWLLWKRFNPLAEKIKVLDMAEIQTRLAYVCCVRQLEVVKESEYCEYIRPPINHYGTLEFGKFDEIAEVGYQHGKTLFDVWQRSGVIDSMLKDRHQEELHKTKTGHVSDYTDMLQLNTAEVPVSSNACDPSDEYQTDYDEEMVESALSDFEAFPAGSEHTEGDDTLLNISIRLYDSPTIAVKL
;
A
#
# COMPACT_ATOMS: atom_id res chain seq x y z
N LEU A 1 4.38 12.80 22.10
CA LEU A 1 5.74 12.26 21.85
C LEU A 1 6.10 11.10 22.75
N THR A 2 6.63 11.30 23.97
CA THR A 2 7.31 10.27 24.78
C THR A 2 6.62 8.91 24.92
N ALA A 3 5.29 8.87 24.98
CA ALA A 3 4.52 7.62 25.01
C ALA A 3 4.70 6.79 23.72
N PHE A 4 4.57 7.42 22.55
CA PHE A 4 4.85 6.81 21.25
C PHE A 4 6.29 6.28 21.16
N SER A 5 7.26 7.06 21.65
CA SER A 5 8.67 6.64 21.68
C SER A 5 8.88 5.35 22.48
N LEU A 6 8.10 5.14 23.55
CA LEU A 6 8.20 3.97 24.42
C LEU A 6 7.43 2.75 23.88
N GLU A 7 6.30 2.92 23.18
CA GLU A 7 5.70 1.84 22.39
C GLU A 7 6.64 1.38 21.27
N LEU A 8 7.19 2.32 20.49
CA LEU A 8 8.07 2.02 19.38
C LEU A 8 9.37 1.35 19.85
N TYR A 9 9.96 1.84 20.95
CA TYR A 9 11.08 1.19 21.63
C TYR A 9 10.75 -0.24 22.09
N HIS A 10 9.59 -0.45 22.71
CA HIS A 10 9.17 -1.77 23.20
C HIS A 10 9.10 -2.80 22.07
N VAL A 11 8.49 -2.41 20.95
CA VAL A 11 8.32 -3.26 19.78
C VAL A 11 9.66 -3.54 19.08
N LEU A 12 10.48 -2.51 18.83
CA LEU A 12 11.79 -2.69 18.17
C LEU A 12 12.74 -3.55 19.03
N SER A 13 12.65 -3.45 20.36
CA SER A 13 13.36 -4.34 21.30
C SER A 13 12.96 -5.82 21.15
N GLY A 14 11.80 -6.12 20.55
CA GLY A 14 11.38 -7.47 20.19
C GLY A 14 11.93 -7.98 18.86
N ILE A 15 12.53 -7.10 18.03
CA ILE A 15 13.19 -7.44 16.76
C ILE A 15 14.71 -7.55 16.97
N GLY A 16 15.30 -6.64 17.76
CA GLY A 16 16.74 -6.68 18.07
C GLY A 16 17.21 -5.66 19.10
N PRO A 17 18.52 -5.65 19.42
CA PRO A 17 19.11 -4.73 20.39
C PRO A 17 18.82 -3.26 20.02
N THR A 18 17.99 -2.62 20.84
CA THR A 18 17.46 -1.27 20.59
C THR A 18 17.84 -0.34 21.73
N LEU A 19 18.21 0.90 21.42
CA LEU A 19 18.45 1.97 22.38
C LEU A 19 17.50 3.15 22.15
N LEU A 20 16.98 3.77 23.22
CA LEU A 20 16.28 5.04 23.17
C LEU A 20 17.14 6.14 23.78
N LEU A 21 17.47 7.15 22.97
CA LEU A 21 18.23 8.33 23.37
C LEU A 21 17.34 9.56 23.43
N THR A 22 17.54 10.37 24.48
CA THR A 22 16.93 11.68 24.67
C THR A 22 17.98 12.68 25.16
N SER A 23 17.69 13.97 25.04
CA SER A 23 18.53 15.06 25.56
C SER A 23 18.84 14.87 27.06
N ASP A 24 17.85 14.51 27.87
CA ASP A 24 18.01 14.18 29.30
C ASP A 24 18.91 12.97 29.54
N SER A 25 18.72 11.88 28.78
CA SER A 25 19.51 10.65 28.93
C SER A 25 20.99 10.88 28.63
N ILE A 26 21.30 11.79 27.69
CA ILE A 26 22.67 12.20 27.37
C ILE A 26 23.24 13.11 28.47
N LYS A 27 22.49 14.11 28.95
CA LYS A 27 22.90 14.95 30.08
C LYS A 27 23.21 14.12 31.34
N GLN A 28 22.45 13.04 31.56
CA GLN A 28 22.66 12.11 32.68
C GLN A 28 23.91 11.21 32.52
N ARG A 29 24.27 10.80 31.28
CA ARG A 29 25.43 9.90 31.04
C ARG A 29 26.75 10.64 30.81
N LEU A 30 26.72 11.80 30.14
CA LEU A 30 27.92 12.53 29.71
C LEU A 30 28.12 13.87 30.45
N GLY A 31 27.13 14.33 31.21
CA GLY A 31 27.14 15.59 31.96
C GLY A 31 26.27 16.67 31.32
N ALA A 32 25.89 17.69 32.10
CA ALA A 32 24.94 18.73 31.66
C ALA A 32 25.41 19.51 30.41
N THR A 33 26.73 19.70 30.29
CA THR A 33 27.42 20.39 29.18
C THR A 33 27.71 19.50 27.97
N ALA A 34 27.27 18.24 27.96
CA ALA A 34 27.61 17.29 26.89
C ALA A 34 26.98 17.61 25.52
N LEU A 35 26.00 18.52 25.47
CA LEU A 35 25.38 19.02 24.24
C LEU A 35 26.02 20.32 23.72
N ASP A 36 26.98 20.88 24.46
CA ASP A 36 27.72 22.08 24.05
C ASP A 36 28.76 21.72 22.97
N SER A 37 29.01 22.64 22.03
CA SER A 37 29.96 22.43 20.92
C SER A 37 31.38 22.02 21.36
N VAL A 38 31.81 22.48 22.55
CA VAL A 38 33.10 22.12 23.17
C VAL A 38 33.25 20.60 23.38
N HIS A 39 32.14 19.87 23.57
CA HIS A 39 32.13 18.43 23.82
C HIS A 39 31.70 17.59 22.60
N GLU A 40 31.53 18.21 21.42
CA GLU A 40 31.01 17.57 20.21
C GLU A 40 31.77 16.30 19.81
N TYR A 41 33.10 16.30 19.86
CA TYR A 41 33.90 15.10 19.55
C TYR A 41 33.61 13.94 20.51
N ARG A 42 33.52 14.22 21.82
CA ARG A 42 33.24 13.21 22.86
C ARG A 42 31.82 12.66 22.72
N LEU A 43 30.84 13.53 22.45
CA LEU A 43 29.47 13.12 22.19
C LEU A 43 29.38 12.24 20.93
N SER A 44 30.00 12.67 19.84
CA SER A 44 29.96 11.95 18.56
C SER A 44 30.64 10.58 18.64
N SER A 45 31.79 10.49 19.32
CA SER A 45 32.48 9.22 19.57
C SER A 45 31.67 8.27 20.46
N TRP A 46 31.00 8.79 21.51
CA TRP A 46 30.13 7.98 22.36
C TRP A 46 28.87 7.49 21.62
N LEU A 47 28.27 8.33 20.78
CA LEU A 47 27.12 7.95 19.96
C LEU A 47 27.50 6.85 18.96
N GLY A 48 28.64 6.97 18.27
CA GLY A 48 29.17 5.89 17.41
C GLY A 48 29.30 4.57 18.17
N GLN A 49 29.89 4.59 19.38
CA GLN A 49 29.94 3.39 20.24
C GLN A 49 28.55 2.86 20.65
N GLN A 50 27.50 3.69 20.72
CA GLN A 50 26.15 3.18 20.99
C GLN A 50 25.52 2.57 19.73
N GLU A 51 25.80 3.11 18.55
CA GLU A 51 25.39 2.57 17.24
C GLU A 51 26.12 1.24 16.92
N ASP A 52 27.40 1.10 17.29
CA ASP A 52 28.17 -0.16 17.18
C ASP A 52 27.60 -1.29 18.07
N ILE A 53 27.01 -0.93 19.22
CA ILE A 53 26.50 -1.88 20.23
C ILE A 53 25.01 -2.20 20.02
N HIS A 54 24.20 -1.20 19.62
CA HIS A 54 22.76 -1.34 19.47
C HIS A 54 22.39 -1.15 18.01
N ARG A 55 21.90 -2.23 17.41
CA ARG A 55 21.49 -2.29 16.02
C ARG A 55 20.45 -1.21 15.64
N ILE A 56 19.53 -0.86 16.54
CA ILE A 56 18.55 0.22 16.32
C ILE A 56 18.73 1.32 17.38
N VAL A 57 18.77 2.58 16.96
CA VAL A 57 18.94 3.73 17.88
C VAL A 57 17.85 4.79 17.61
N LEU A 58 16.91 4.90 18.55
CA LEU A 58 15.83 5.89 18.52
C LEU A 58 16.30 7.23 19.07
N TYR A 59 16.24 8.27 18.24
CA TYR A 59 16.69 9.64 18.55
C TYR A 59 15.48 10.54 18.84
N GLN A 60 14.98 10.54 20.08
CA GLN A 60 13.88 11.43 20.44
C GLN A 60 14.38 12.88 20.54
N SER A 61 14.05 13.67 19.53
CA SER A 61 14.20 15.13 19.49
C SER A 61 13.44 15.84 20.61
N ASP A 62 13.92 17.04 20.95
CA ASP A 62 13.18 17.99 21.77
C ASP A 62 12.12 18.71 20.90
N PRO A 63 11.04 19.30 21.47
CA PRO A 63 9.98 19.95 20.68
C PRO A 63 10.46 21.11 19.80
N GLY A 64 11.47 21.86 20.25
CA GLY A 64 12.09 22.95 19.51
C GLY A 64 13.46 22.61 18.93
N LEU A 65 14.04 23.56 18.20
CA LEU A 65 15.33 23.45 17.51
C LEU A 65 16.54 23.52 18.49
N THR A 66 16.67 22.54 19.37
CA THR A 66 17.86 22.41 20.24
C THR A 66 19.06 21.86 19.47
N PRO A 67 20.31 22.02 19.99
CA PRO A 67 21.49 21.33 19.43
C PRO A 67 21.34 19.81 19.37
N TRP A 68 20.51 19.23 20.26
CA TRP A 68 20.14 17.83 20.22
C TRP A 68 19.20 17.53 19.04
N THR A 69 18.10 18.26 18.87
CA THR A 69 17.19 18.12 17.73
C THR A 69 17.91 18.27 16.38
N GLN A 70 18.82 19.25 16.25
CA GLN A 70 19.66 19.40 15.05
C GLN A 70 20.56 18.18 14.80
N ARG A 71 21.13 17.59 15.85
CA ARG A 71 21.95 16.37 15.75
C ARG A 71 21.13 15.15 15.36
N CYS A 72 19.96 14.96 15.97
CA CYS A 72 19.00 13.91 15.63
C CYS A 72 18.65 13.93 14.14
N ILE A 73 18.33 15.11 13.60
CA ILE A 73 17.99 15.31 12.18
C ILE A 73 19.18 15.02 11.24
N ARG A 74 20.41 15.31 11.66
CA ARG A 74 21.63 15.06 10.86
C ARG A 74 22.12 13.62 10.89
N GLN A 75 21.84 12.86 11.96
CA GLN A 75 22.37 11.51 12.16
C GLN A 75 21.39 10.38 11.80
N ALA A 76 20.10 10.65 11.63
CA ALA A 76 19.10 9.62 11.39
C ALA A 76 18.94 9.27 9.90
N ASP A 77 18.74 7.99 9.62
CA ASP A 77 18.41 7.48 8.28
C ASP A 77 16.92 7.63 7.95
N CYS A 78 16.05 7.66 8.98
CA CYS A 78 14.62 7.91 8.87
C CYS A 78 14.16 8.99 9.86
N ILE A 79 13.25 9.87 9.43
CA ILE A 79 12.62 10.89 10.29
C ILE A 79 11.11 10.65 10.30
N LEU A 80 10.56 10.43 11.50
CA LEU A 80 9.14 10.22 11.74
C LEU A 80 8.48 11.51 12.20
N ILE A 81 7.62 12.05 11.35
CA ILE A 81 6.78 13.22 11.64
C ILE A 81 5.48 12.69 12.23
N VAL A 82 5.25 12.90 13.53
CA VAL A 82 4.14 12.26 14.25
C VAL A 82 2.97 13.24 14.40
N GLY A 83 1.96 13.10 13.53
CA GLY A 83 0.72 13.87 13.57
C GLY A 83 -0.41 13.16 14.33
N MET A 84 -1.43 13.92 14.71
CA MET A 84 -2.70 13.37 15.20
C MET A 84 -3.69 13.29 14.03
N GLY A 85 -4.11 12.09 13.64
CA GLY A 85 -4.98 11.91 12.47
C GLY A 85 -6.42 12.44 12.65
N GLU A 86 -6.81 12.75 13.89
CA GLU A 86 -8.08 13.40 14.26
C GLU A 86 -7.99 14.95 14.28
N GLN A 87 -6.86 15.54 13.89
CA GLN A 87 -6.63 17.00 13.89
C GLN A 87 -6.43 17.55 12.47
N GLU A 88 -6.65 18.86 12.31
CA GLU A 88 -6.41 19.56 11.05
C GLU A 88 -4.91 19.53 10.67
N PRO A 89 -4.58 19.34 9.38
CA PRO A 89 -3.20 19.32 8.91
C PRO A 89 -2.55 20.69 9.12
N THR A 90 -1.53 20.73 9.96
CA THR A 90 -0.73 21.92 10.23
C THR A 90 0.75 21.58 10.12
N VAL A 91 1.57 22.49 9.58
CA VAL A 91 3.01 22.28 9.37
C VAL A 91 3.79 23.06 10.42
N GLY A 92 4.49 22.35 11.30
CA GLY A 92 5.30 22.92 12.40
C GLY A 92 6.59 23.60 11.94
N GLU A 93 7.25 24.34 12.82
CA GLU A 93 8.50 25.05 12.49
C GLU A 93 9.62 24.08 12.06
N LEU A 94 9.81 22.98 12.80
CA LEU A 94 10.76 21.92 12.46
C LEU A 94 10.48 21.29 11.08
N GLU A 95 9.22 21.20 10.66
CA GLU A 95 8.86 20.59 9.37
C GLU A 95 9.26 21.50 8.20
N ARG A 96 9.05 22.81 8.31
CA ARG A 96 9.50 23.80 7.30
C ARG A 96 11.03 23.83 7.18
N MET A 97 11.74 23.57 8.29
CA MET A 97 13.19 23.39 8.26
C MET A 97 13.62 22.07 7.61
N LEU A 98 12.85 20.99 7.75
CA LEU A 98 13.14 19.70 7.09
C LEU A 98 12.90 19.74 5.58
N GLU A 99 11.93 20.53 5.14
CA GLU A 99 11.64 20.83 3.73
C GLU A 99 12.81 21.57 3.05
N GLY A 100 13.28 22.66 3.67
CA GLY A 100 14.40 23.46 3.16
C GLY A 100 15.80 22.86 3.38
N SER A 101 15.92 21.61 3.83
CA SER A 101 17.20 21.02 4.26
C SER A 101 17.59 19.79 3.43
N ALA A 102 18.83 19.79 2.93
CA ALA A 102 19.43 18.73 2.11
C ALA A 102 19.76 17.43 2.88
N VAL A 103 18.99 17.11 3.92
CA VAL A 103 19.12 15.89 4.73
C VAL A 103 18.64 14.69 3.91
N ARG A 104 19.57 13.75 3.63
CA ARG A 104 19.34 12.52 2.85
C ARG A 104 18.38 11.52 3.51
N ALA A 105 18.07 11.67 4.80
CA ALA A 105 17.16 10.81 5.54
C ALA A 105 15.78 10.69 4.85
N GLN A 106 15.23 9.47 4.86
CA GLN A 106 13.84 9.24 4.44
C GLN A 106 12.89 9.92 5.42
N LYS A 107 11.90 10.64 4.91
CA LYS A 107 10.96 11.41 5.74
C LYS A 107 9.60 10.73 5.65
N GLN A 108 9.06 10.26 6.77
CA GLN A 108 7.82 9.48 6.82
C GLN A 108 6.81 10.12 7.77
N LEU A 109 5.56 10.23 7.34
CA LEU A 109 4.45 10.73 8.15
C LEU A 109 3.83 9.59 8.96
N VAL A 110 3.55 9.82 10.24
CA VAL A 110 2.90 8.85 11.12
C VAL A 110 1.70 9.50 11.78
N LEU A 111 0.49 9.11 11.36
CA LEU A 111 -0.77 9.68 11.86
C LEU A 111 -1.37 8.78 12.94
N LEU A 112 -1.45 9.31 14.16
CA LEU A 112 -1.97 8.61 15.32
C LEU A 112 -3.48 8.76 15.39
N HIS A 113 -4.19 7.64 15.39
CA HIS A 113 -5.64 7.55 15.58
C HIS A 113 -5.95 6.83 16.89
N ARG A 114 -7.09 7.11 17.50
CA ARG A 114 -7.54 6.35 18.67
C ARG A 114 -8.04 4.98 18.23
N GLU A 115 -7.78 3.95 19.05
CA GLU A 115 -8.29 2.59 18.83
C GLU A 115 -9.84 2.56 18.74
N ASP A 116 -10.52 3.31 19.61
CA ASP A 116 -11.98 3.55 19.59
C ASP A 116 -12.42 4.69 18.63
N GLY A 117 -11.50 5.23 17.83
CA GLY A 117 -11.69 6.43 17.01
C GLY A 117 -12.37 6.17 15.65
N PRO A 118 -12.61 7.24 14.87
CA PRO A 118 -13.02 7.11 13.48
C PRO A 118 -11.91 6.41 12.63
N PRO A 119 -12.25 5.85 11.47
CA PRO A 119 -11.24 5.49 10.46
C PRO A 119 -10.54 6.74 9.91
N PRO A 120 -9.35 6.61 9.31
CA PRO A 120 -8.66 7.73 8.69
C PRO A 120 -9.50 8.36 7.58
N LYS A 121 -9.32 9.66 7.40
CA LYS A 121 -9.96 10.47 6.36
C LYS A 121 -9.12 11.74 6.14
N GLY A 122 -9.05 12.24 4.90
CA GLY A 122 -8.43 13.53 4.61
C GLY A 122 -6.90 13.49 4.55
N THR A 123 -6.33 12.29 4.41
CA THR A 123 -4.88 12.09 4.36
C THR A 123 -4.24 12.82 3.17
N ALA A 124 -5.00 13.02 2.08
CA ALA A 124 -4.62 13.84 0.94
C ALA A 124 -4.17 15.26 1.35
N GLU A 125 -4.85 15.90 2.30
CA GLU A 125 -4.51 17.26 2.76
C GLU A 125 -3.18 17.27 3.54
N TRP A 126 -2.98 16.26 4.39
CA TRP A 126 -1.72 16.05 5.12
C TRP A 126 -0.52 15.83 4.19
N LEU A 127 -0.73 15.10 3.08
CA LEU A 127 0.28 14.79 2.07
C LEU A 127 0.55 15.96 1.10
N ASN A 128 -0.50 16.68 0.68
CA ASN A 128 -0.36 17.83 -0.24
C ASN A 128 0.47 18.97 0.38
N MET A 129 0.42 19.15 1.71
CA MET A 129 1.30 20.07 2.45
C MET A 129 2.74 19.56 2.62
N ARG A 130 3.05 18.35 2.15
CA ARG A 130 4.28 17.58 2.48
C ARG A 130 4.75 16.72 1.31
N SER A 131 4.79 17.28 0.10
CA SER A 131 5.17 16.58 -1.14
C SER A 131 6.57 15.93 -1.11
N TRP A 132 7.43 16.33 -0.17
CA TRP A 132 8.75 15.77 0.10
C TRP A 132 8.76 14.53 1.02
N ILE A 133 7.61 14.07 1.52
CA ILE A 133 7.50 12.86 2.33
C ILE A 133 7.47 11.60 1.46
N SER A 134 8.25 10.60 1.84
CA SER A 134 8.44 9.37 1.07
C SER A 134 7.32 8.34 1.28
N ARG A 135 6.71 8.30 2.47
CA ARG A 135 5.62 7.37 2.87
C ARG A 135 4.81 7.94 4.03
N HIS A 136 3.54 7.52 4.17
CA HIS A 136 2.75 7.74 5.38
C HIS A 136 2.25 6.43 5.99
N HIS A 137 1.96 6.46 7.30
CA HIS A 137 1.40 5.34 8.06
C HIS A 137 0.30 5.84 8.99
N HIS A 138 -0.84 5.15 9.00
CA HIS A 138 -1.88 5.34 10.03
C HIS A 138 -1.68 4.32 11.14
N LEU A 139 -1.69 4.75 12.41
CA LEU A 139 -1.57 3.87 13.57
C LEU A 139 -2.80 3.93 14.48
N SER A 140 -3.50 2.81 14.61
CA SER A 140 -4.50 2.51 15.64
C SER A 140 -3.84 2.41 17.01
N CYS A 141 -3.78 3.51 17.75
CA CYS A 141 -3.05 3.59 19.00
C CYS A 141 -3.93 3.25 20.21
N PRO A 142 -3.47 2.36 21.12
CA PRO A 142 -4.19 2.07 22.36
C PRO A 142 -4.21 3.29 23.29
N ARG A 143 -5.25 3.41 24.12
CA ARG A 143 -5.52 4.58 24.99
C ARG A 143 -4.33 5.07 25.85
N ARG A 144 -3.36 4.19 26.12
CA ARG A 144 -2.12 4.49 26.88
C ARG A 144 -1.11 5.39 26.13
N VAL A 145 -1.17 5.46 24.80
CA VAL A 145 -0.33 6.37 23.98
C VAL A 145 -0.72 7.83 24.20
N PHE A 146 -2.03 8.10 24.38
CA PHE A 146 -2.58 9.44 24.60
C PHE A 146 -2.58 9.87 26.08
N SER A 147 -1.79 9.19 26.94
CA SER A 147 -1.84 9.39 28.39
C SER A 147 -1.12 10.67 28.84
N ARG A 148 -1.87 11.63 29.40
CA ARG A 148 -1.35 12.88 29.99
C ARG A 148 -0.70 12.68 31.38
N ARG A 149 -0.08 11.51 31.64
CA ARG A 149 0.62 11.23 32.91
C ARG A 149 1.96 11.95 32.96
N SER A 150 2.40 12.34 34.17
CA SER A 150 3.76 12.85 34.37
C SER A 150 4.81 11.80 34.02
N LEU A 151 5.96 12.25 33.50
CA LEU A 151 6.98 11.38 32.92
C LEU A 151 7.46 10.22 33.84
N PRO A 152 7.59 10.36 35.17
CA PRO A 152 7.87 9.23 36.06
C PRO A 152 6.74 8.19 36.10
N LYS A 153 5.48 8.61 36.25
CA LYS A 153 4.29 7.74 36.25
C LYS A 153 4.00 7.11 34.89
N LEU A 154 4.55 7.71 33.83
CA LEU A 154 4.52 7.17 32.48
C LEU A 154 5.61 6.11 32.31
N ARG A 155 6.86 6.35 32.72
CA ARG A 155 7.93 5.33 32.76
C ARG A 155 7.51 4.09 33.57
N GLU A 156 6.91 4.28 34.75
CA GLU A 156 6.39 3.18 35.59
C GLU A 156 5.28 2.36 34.89
N LEU A 157 4.41 3.01 34.11
CA LEU A 157 3.40 2.31 33.30
C LEU A 157 4.05 1.46 32.21
N TYR A 158 5.03 2.02 31.49
CA TYR A 158 5.70 1.34 30.38
C TYR A 158 6.62 0.20 30.84
N GLN A 159 7.23 0.27 32.04
CA GLN A 159 7.95 -0.86 32.62
C GLN A 159 7.06 -2.13 32.68
N ARG A 160 5.79 -1.98 33.12
CA ARG A 160 4.81 -3.07 33.16
C ARG A 160 4.27 -3.49 31.78
N VAL A 161 4.54 -2.71 30.73
CA VAL A 161 4.29 -3.11 29.34
C VAL A 161 5.47 -3.93 28.82
N PHE A 162 6.71 -3.50 29.12
CA PHE A 162 7.94 -4.16 28.71
C PHE A 162 8.13 -5.56 29.34
N GLU A 163 7.42 -5.88 30.42
CA GLU A 163 7.31 -7.23 31.01
C GLU A 163 6.63 -8.26 30.08
N LYS A 164 5.90 -7.83 29.05
CA LYS A 164 5.20 -8.70 28.09
C LYS A 164 5.94 -8.76 26.76
N CYS A 165 5.64 -9.78 25.96
CA CYS A 165 6.08 -9.78 24.55
C CYS A 165 5.26 -8.76 23.74
N PRO A 166 5.86 -8.02 22.80
CA PRO A 166 5.13 -7.17 21.86
C PRO A 166 4.09 -7.95 21.05
N ASP A 167 2.90 -7.38 20.87
CA ASP A 167 1.86 -7.95 20.02
C ASP A 167 2.25 -7.82 18.54
N ARG A 168 2.41 -8.96 17.85
CA ARG A 168 2.77 -9.07 16.43
C ARG A 168 1.79 -8.34 15.50
N HIS A 169 0.49 -8.29 15.85
CA HIS A 169 -0.56 -7.66 15.04
C HIS A 169 -0.75 -6.16 15.32
N SER A 170 -0.13 -5.62 16.36
CA SER A 170 -0.26 -4.19 16.68
C SER A 170 0.33 -3.29 15.60
N ASP A 171 -0.28 -2.11 15.43
CA ASP A 171 0.14 -1.12 14.42
C ASP A 171 1.57 -0.61 14.63
N PHE A 172 2.06 -0.59 15.88
CA PHE A 172 3.47 -0.32 16.16
C PHE A 172 4.39 -1.46 15.69
N SER A 173 3.95 -2.73 15.75
CA SER A 173 4.67 -3.86 15.15
C SER A 173 4.70 -3.81 13.62
N ARG A 174 3.63 -3.31 12.98
CA ARG A 174 3.66 -2.97 11.54
C ARG A 174 4.72 -1.92 11.24
N LEU A 175 4.70 -0.79 11.95
CA LEU A 175 5.68 0.28 11.75
C LEU A 175 7.12 -0.22 12.00
N ALA A 176 7.37 -0.99 13.06
CA ALA A 176 8.69 -1.53 13.36
C ALA A 176 9.21 -2.51 12.29
N ARG A 177 8.35 -3.38 11.73
CA ARG A 177 8.72 -4.25 10.61
C ARG A 177 9.03 -3.46 9.34
N ILE A 178 8.21 -2.44 9.02
CA ILE A 178 8.44 -1.56 7.87
C ILE A 178 9.79 -0.83 8.00
N LEU A 179 10.07 -0.25 9.17
CA LEU A 179 11.30 0.50 9.41
C LEU A 179 12.55 -0.41 9.39
N THR A 180 12.45 -1.64 9.93
CA THR A 180 13.59 -2.59 9.95
C THR A 180 13.75 -3.41 8.66
N GLY A 181 12.98 -3.12 7.60
CA GLY A 181 13.07 -3.86 6.34
C GLY A 181 12.56 -5.30 6.40
N ASN A 182 11.72 -5.61 7.40
CA ASN A 182 11.14 -6.92 7.71
C ASN A 182 9.62 -6.98 7.42
N SER A 183 9.11 -6.11 6.56
CA SER A 183 7.67 -6.01 6.25
C SER A 183 7.17 -7.23 5.46
N ILE A 184 5.98 -7.72 5.83
CA ILE A 184 5.29 -8.82 5.14
C ILE A 184 4.16 -8.23 4.30
N ALA A 185 4.18 -8.49 3.00
CA ALA A 185 3.09 -8.10 2.11
C ALA A 185 2.15 -9.27 1.82
N ILE A 186 0.88 -8.97 1.54
CA ILE A 186 -0.03 -9.90 0.87
C ILE A 186 -0.41 -9.36 -0.50
N VAL A 187 -0.45 -10.23 -1.51
CA VAL A 187 -0.84 -9.89 -2.87
C VAL A 187 -1.99 -10.80 -3.31
N LEU A 188 -3.10 -10.19 -3.72
CA LEU A 188 -4.33 -10.86 -4.07
C LEU A 188 -4.55 -10.82 -5.59
N GLY A 189 -4.49 -11.97 -6.24
CA GLY A 189 -4.62 -12.07 -7.69
C GLY A 189 -6.05 -11.91 -8.21
N GLY A 190 -6.16 -11.69 -9.52
CA GLY A 190 -7.45 -11.63 -10.23
C GLY A 190 -8.02 -13.00 -10.61
N GLY A 191 -9.35 -13.08 -10.74
CA GLY A 191 -10.07 -14.32 -11.07
C GLY A 191 -11.60 -14.30 -10.93
N GLY A 192 -12.23 -13.13 -10.78
CA GLY A 192 -13.69 -13.02 -10.57
C GLY A 192 -14.16 -13.71 -9.29
N ALA A 193 -15.27 -14.43 -9.33
CA ALA A 193 -15.88 -15.11 -8.17
C ALA A 193 -14.94 -16.08 -7.41
N ARG A 194 -13.90 -16.59 -8.09
CA ARG A 194 -12.82 -17.39 -7.48
C ARG A 194 -12.11 -16.64 -6.34
N GLY A 195 -12.04 -15.31 -6.43
CA GLY A 195 -11.48 -14.42 -5.40
C GLY A 195 -12.15 -14.52 -4.04
N CYS A 196 -13.41 -14.99 -3.94
CA CYS A 196 -14.07 -15.18 -2.64
C CYS A 196 -13.28 -16.10 -1.68
N SER A 197 -12.44 -16.98 -2.21
CA SER A 197 -11.52 -17.84 -1.42
C SER A 197 -10.44 -17.05 -0.67
N GLN A 198 -10.00 -15.89 -1.18
CA GLN A 198 -9.03 -15.00 -0.53
C GLN A 198 -9.55 -14.52 0.82
N VAL A 199 -10.86 -14.29 0.96
CA VAL A 199 -11.51 -13.92 2.25
C VAL A 199 -11.34 -15.03 3.30
N GLY A 200 -11.41 -16.30 2.88
CA GLY A 200 -11.18 -17.45 3.74
C GLY A 200 -9.71 -17.59 4.14
N ILE A 201 -8.78 -17.44 3.18
CA ILE A 201 -7.35 -17.53 3.44
C ILE A 201 -6.89 -16.39 4.36
N LEU A 202 -7.36 -15.16 4.15
CA LEU A 202 -7.10 -14.00 5.03
C LEU A 202 -7.55 -14.25 6.48
N LYS A 203 -8.70 -14.91 6.69
CA LYS A 203 -9.15 -15.32 8.02
C LYS A 203 -8.20 -16.34 8.65
N ALA A 204 -7.80 -17.37 7.90
CA ALA A 204 -6.87 -18.39 8.38
C ALA A 204 -5.47 -17.81 8.67
N LEU A 205 -5.01 -16.84 7.87
CA LEU A 205 -3.72 -16.16 8.01
C LEU A 205 -3.66 -15.35 9.30
N TYR A 206 -4.75 -14.65 9.63
CA TYR A 206 -4.90 -13.95 10.91
C TYR A 206 -4.96 -14.95 12.10
N GLU A 207 -5.69 -16.06 11.97
CA GLU A 207 -5.73 -17.11 13.00
C GLU A 207 -4.38 -17.82 13.21
N ALA A 208 -3.52 -17.87 12.18
CA ALA A 208 -2.16 -18.40 12.25
C ALA A 208 -1.14 -17.42 12.86
N GLY A 209 -1.53 -16.22 13.26
CA GLY A 209 -0.63 -15.24 13.87
C GLY A 209 0.36 -14.57 12.90
N ILE A 210 0.08 -14.62 11.59
CA ILE A 210 0.89 -13.99 10.54
C ILE A 210 0.40 -12.54 10.37
N PRO A 211 1.25 -11.52 10.57
CA PRO A 211 0.86 -10.13 10.38
C PRO A 211 1.09 -9.67 8.94
N ILE A 212 0.27 -8.72 8.47
CA ILE A 212 0.40 -8.09 7.14
C ILE A 212 0.67 -6.59 7.31
N ASP A 213 1.64 -6.08 6.55
CA ASP A 213 2.14 -4.70 6.61
C ASP A 213 1.90 -3.90 5.32
N LEU A 214 1.64 -4.60 4.20
CA LEU A 214 1.38 -4.03 2.87
C LEU A 214 0.37 -4.93 2.13
N VAL A 215 -0.57 -4.33 1.39
CA VAL A 215 -1.60 -5.05 0.63
C VAL A 215 -1.53 -4.67 -0.85
N GLY A 216 -1.41 -5.65 -1.73
CA GLY A 216 -1.51 -5.49 -3.19
C GLY A 216 -2.68 -6.26 -3.76
N GLY A 217 -3.27 -5.79 -4.86
CA GLY A 217 -4.30 -6.56 -5.55
C GLY A 217 -4.54 -6.20 -7.01
N THR A 218 -5.04 -7.18 -7.76
CA THR A 218 -5.47 -7.02 -9.16
C THR A 218 -6.90 -7.55 -9.34
N SER A 219 -7.75 -6.86 -10.10
CA SER A 219 -9.14 -7.25 -10.36
C SER A 219 -9.91 -7.49 -9.06
N ILE A 220 -10.58 -8.64 -8.88
CA ILE A 220 -11.25 -9.01 -7.62
C ILE A 220 -10.33 -8.92 -6.40
N GLY A 221 -9.04 -9.21 -6.56
CA GLY A 221 -8.06 -9.10 -5.49
C GLY A 221 -7.79 -7.66 -5.07
N SER A 222 -8.00 -6.68 -5.96
CA SER A 222 -7.99 -5.26 -5.59
C SER A 222 -9.19 -4.88 -4.71
N LEU A 223 -10.40 -5.32 -5.06
CA LEU A 223 -11.59 -5.11 -4.24
C LEU A 223 -11.42 -5.72 -2.84
N LEU A 224 -10.94 -6.96 -2.77
CA LEU A 224 -10.75 -7.65 -1.49
C LEU A 224 -9.54 -7.10 -0.72
N GLY A 225 -8.47 -6.68 -1.40
CA GLY A 225 -7.34 -6.01 -0.78
C GLY A 225 -7.70 -4.66 -0.18
N ALA A 226 -8.50 -3.87 -0.91
CA ALA A 226 -9.05 -2.60 -0.44
C ALA A 226 -9.93 -2.80 0.80
N LEU A 227 -10.86 -3.77 0.77
CA LEU A 227 -11.70 -4.10 1.93
C LEU A 227 -10.88 -4.59 3.15
N TYR A 228 -9.79 -5.33 2.93
CA TYR A 228 -8.89 -5.79 4.00
C TYR A 228 -8.04 -4.64 4.58
N ALA A 229 -7.55 -3.73 3.74
CA ALA A 229 -6.83 -2.54 4.17
C ALA A 229 -7.74 -1.50 4.86
N GLU A 230 -9.05 -1.54 4.62
CA GLU A 230 -10.04 -0.63 5.21
C GLU A 230 -10.62 -1.12 6.54
N GLU A 231 -10.80 -2.44 6.73
CA GLU A 231 -11.47 -3.02 7.89
C GLU A 231 -10.49 -3.81 8.78
N LYS A 232 -10.28 -3.35 10.02
CA LYS A 232 -9.47 -4.05 11.05
C LYS A 232 -10.02 -5.44 11.44
N SER A 233 -11.18 -5.85 10.94
CA SER A 233 -11.86 -7.08 11.34
C SER A 233 -12.20 -7.95 10.13
N SER A 234 -11.67 -9.16 10.10
CA SER A 234 -11.96 -10.19 9.09
C SER A 234 -13.46 -10.50 8.97
N ASN A 235 -14.21 -10.44 10.08
CA ASN A 235 -15.67 -10.61 10.08
C ASN A 235 -16.39 -9.47 9.33
N ARG A 236 -15.99 -8.21 9.58
CA ARG A 236 -16.52 -7.04 8.87
C ARG A 236 -16.19 -7.08 7.38
N MET A 237 -14.94 -7.43 7.05
CA MET A 237 -14.48 -7.62 5.68
C MET A 237 -15.32 -8.70 4.97
N ARG A 238 -15.54 -9.87 5.58
CA ARG A 238 -16.38 -10.94 5.00
C ARG A 238 -17.82 -10.48 4.77
N VAL A 239 -18.41 -9.72 5.69
CA VAL A 239 -19.77 -9.17 5.52
C VAL A 239 -19.84 -8.25 4.31
N ARG A 240 -18.94 -7.26 4.19
CA ARG A 240 -18.94 -6.31 3.06
C ARG A 240 -18.61 -6.96 1.71
N ALA A 241 -17.69 -7.92 1.69
CA ALA A 241 -17.38 -8.71 0.49
C ALA A 241 -18.60 -9.55 0.05
N ARG A 242 -19.34 -10.12 1.01
CA ARG A 242 -20.58 -10.87 0.77
C ARG A 242 -21.70 -9.97 0.25
N GLU A 243 -21.91 -8.81 0.88
CA GLU A 243 -22.88 -7.80 0.45
C GLU A 243 -22.62 -7.39 -1.00
N TRP A 244 -21.38 -7.06 -1.37
CA TRP A 244 -21.01 -6.74 -2.75
C TRP A 244 -21.25 -7.91 -3.72
N SER A 245 -20.89 -9.15 -3.34
CA SER A 245 -21.11 -10.33 -4.19
C SER A 245 -22.59 -10.63 -4.50
N MET A 246 -23.51 -10.04 -3.73
CA MET A 246 -24.96 -10.19 -3.91
C MET A 246 -25.60 -9.04 -4.72
N VAL A 247 -24.84 -8.03 -5.16
CA VAL A 247 -25.33 -6.90 -5.96
C VAL A 247 -25.65 -7.36 -7.38
N ARG A 248 -26.90 -7.76 -7.63
CA ARG A 248 -27.40 -8.20 -8.95
C ARG A 248 -27.60 -7.06 -9.97
N GLY A 249 -27.23 -5.83 -9.64
CA GLY A 249 -27.55 -4.63 -10.43
C GLY A 249 -27.00 -4.62 -11.85
N THR A 250 -25.84 -5.26 -12.09
CA THR A 250 -25.14 -5.25 -13.39
C THR A 250 -25.99 -5.81 -14.53
N ILE A 251 -26.88 -6.77 -14.29
CA ILE A 251 -27.69 -7.40 -15.36
C ILE A 251 -28.69 -6.40 -15.99
N LEU A 252 -29.09 -5.36 -15.25
CA LEU A 252 -29.99 -4.29 -15.73
C LEU A 252 -29.23 -3.13 -16.40
N ASP A 253 -27.90 -3.17 -16.43
CA ASP A 253 -27.00 -2.12 -16.93
C ASP A 253 -26.49 -2.39 -18.36
N LEU A 254 -27.23 -3.21 -19.11
CA LEU A 254 -26.90 -3.61 -20.47
C LEU A 254 -27.03 -2.42 -21.43
N THR A 255 -26.02 -2.20 -22.27
CA THR A 255 -25.98 -1.10 -23.26
C THR A 255 -25.80 -1.64 -24.67
N TYR A 256 -25.87 -0.77 -25.69
CA TYR A 256 -25.63 -1.16 -27.07
C TYR A 256 -24.12 -1.44 -27.28
N PRO A 257 -23.72 -2.68 -27.64
CA PRO A 257 -22.35 -3.16 -27.45
C PRO A 257 -21.41 -2.76 -28.59
N ILE A 258 -21.20 -1.45 -28.79
CA ILE A 258 -20.11 -0.93 -29.63
C ILE A 258 -18.76 -1.12 -28.90
N THR A 259 -18.72 -0.81 -27.60
CA THR A 259 -17.49 -0.84 -26.78
C THR A 259 -17.55 -1.87 -25.67
N SER A 260 -18.72 -2.10 -25.07
CA SER A 260 -18.92 -3.01 -23.94
C SER A 260 -20.38 -3.43 -23.83
N MET A 261 -20.64 -4.63 -23.29
CA MET A 261 -21.99 -5.14 -23.05
C MET A 261 -22.73 -4.35 -21.97
N PHE A 262 -22.02 -3.84 -20.95
CA PHE A 262 -22.60 -3.06 -19.86
C PHE A 262 -22.10 -1.61 -19.91
N SER A 263 -22.91 -0.65 -19.44
CA SER A 263 -22.44 0.74 -19.28
C SER A 263 -21.45 0.87 -18.12
N GLY A 264 -21.63 0.04 -17.08
CA GLY A 264 -20.86 0.06 -15.86
C GLY A 264 -21.39 1.05 -14.81
N ALA A 265 -22.45 1.81 -15.10
CA ALA A 265 -23.08 2.69 -14.12
C ALA A 265 -23.51 1.95 -12.84
N ALA A 266 -24.15 0.77 -12.97
CA ALA A 266 -24.58 -0.02 -11.81
C ALA A 266 -23.38 -0.58 -11.01
N PHE A 267 -22.31 -0.96 -11.71
CA PHE A 267 -21.07 -1.46 -11.10
C PHE A 267 -20.32 -0.34 -10.36
N ASN A 268 -20.28 0.86 -10.97
CA ASN A 268 -19.72 2.07 -10.37
C ASN A 268 -20.51 2.47 -9.11
N SER A 269 -21.85 2.48 -9.16
CA SER A 269 -22.70 2.72 -7.98
C SER A 269 -22.49 1.66 -6.90
N GLY A 270 -22.32 0.39 -7.28
CA GLY A 270 -21.94 -0.69 -6.37
C GLY A 270 -20.65 -0.37 -5.59
N LEU A 271 -19.53 -0.16 -6.28
CA LEU A 271 -18.25 0.16 -5.64
C LEU A 271 -18.27 1.50 -4.88
N SER A 272 -18.92 2.53 -5.43
CA SER A 272 -19.07 3.83 -4.77
C SER A 272 -19.95 3.75 -3.52
N SER A 273 -20.94 2.87 -3.44
CA SER A 273 -21.71 2.65 -2.20
C SER A 273 -20.92 1.90 -1.13
N VAL A 274 -20.05 0.96 -1.55
CA VAL A 274 -19.16 0.21 -0.65
C VAL A 274 -18.07 1.10 -0.04
N PHE A 275 -17.35 1.87 -0.85
CA PHE A 275 -16.18 2.64 -0.40
C PHE A 275 -16.46 4.14 -0.14
N LYS A 276 -17.50 4.71 -0.76
CA LYS A 276 -17.81 6.14 -0.72
C LYS A 276 -16.62 6.97 -1.22
N ASP A 277 -16.48 8.20 -0.74
CA ASP A 277 -15.46 9.16 -1.15
C ASP A 277 -14.05 8.88 -0.56
N LYS A 278 -13.79 7.63 -0.13
CA LYS A 278 -12.48 7.23 0.40
C LYS A 278 -11.41 7.26 -0.68
N GLN A 279 -10.25 7.78 -0.31
CA GLN A 279 -9.03 7.69 -1.10
C GLN A 279 -8.18 6.50 -0.62
N ILE A 280 -7.23 6.04 -1.43
CA ILE A 280 -6.31 4.94 -1.07
C ILE A 280 -5.48 5.30 0.16
N GLU A 281 -5.05 6.55 0.27
CA GLU A 281 -4.23 7.08 1.36
C GLU A 281 -4.95 7.11 2.73
N ASP A 282 -6.28 6.95 2.76
CA ASP A 282 -7.10 6.87 3.99
C ASP A 282 -7.26 5.43 4.56
N LEU A 283 -6.53 4.45 4.02
CA LEU A 283 -6.58 3.05 4.46
C LEU A 283 -5.64 2.77 5.65
N TRP A 284 -6.01 1.83 6.53
CA TRP A 284 -5.21 1.49 7.73
C TRP A 284 -3.90 0.78 7.38
N LEU A 285 -3.94 -0.07 6.36
CA LEU A 285 -2.76 -0.70 5.77
C LEU A 285 -2.38 0.05 4.48
N PRO A 286 -1.08 0.28 4.22
CA PRO A 286 -0.60 0.63 2.89
C PRO A 286 -1.18 -0.32 1.85
N TYR A 287 -1.79 0.23 0.81
CA TYR A 287 -2.48 -0.52 -0.24
C TYR A 287 -2.04 -0.02 -1.63
N PHE A 288 -1.96 -0.95 -2.58
CA PHE A 288 -1.83 -0.64 -4.00
C PHE A 288 -2.72 -1.54 -4.85
N ASN A 289 -3.10 -1.06 -6.04
CA ASN A 289 -3.62 -1.93 -7.08
C ASN A 289 -3.09 -1.62 -8.48
N ILE A 290 -3.30 -2.59 -9.37
CA ILE A 290 -2.80 -2.56 -10.75
C ILE A 290 -3.93 -2.30 -11.74
N THR A 291 -3.66 -1.46 -12.73
CA THR A 291 -4.51 -1.30 -13.92
C THR A 291 -3.65 -1.36 -15.19
N THR A 292 -4.23 -1.87 -16.27
CA THR A 292 -3.64 -1.80 -17.61
C THR A 292 -4.01 -0.45 -18.24
N ASP A 293 -3.04 0.44 -18.45
CA ASP A 293 -3.23 1.67 -19.22
C ASP A 293 -3.14 1.34 -20.71
N ILE A 294 -4.28 1.37 -21.42
CA ILE A 294 -4.34 1.06 -22.85
C ILE A 294 -4.01 2.27 -23.74
N THR A 295 -3.91 3.47 -23.16
CA THR A 295 -3.44 4.69 -23.86
C THR A 295 -1.91 4.71 -23.92
N ALA A 296 -1.22 4.35 -22.84
CA ALA A 296 0.25 4.24 -22.78
C ALA A 296 0.80 2.83 -23.05
N SER A 297 -0.06 1.82 -23.18
CA SER A 297 0.32 0.39 -23.25
C SER A 297 1.19 -0.08 -22.07
N ALA A 298 0.87 0.38 -20.85
CA ALA A 298 1.73 0.26 -19.68
C ALA A 298 1.00 -0.24 -18.42
N MET A 299 1.74 -0.78 -17.46
CA MET A 299 1.24 -1.07 -16.13
C MET A 299 1.19 0.21 -15.30
N ARG A 300 0.04 0.52 -14.67
CA ARG A 300 -0.04 1.54 -13.62
C ARG A 300 -0.25 0.90 -12.26
N VAL A 301 0.46 1.45 -11.27
CA VAL A 301 0.32 1.12 -9.85
C VAL A 301 -0.31 2.32 -9.15
N HIS A 302 -1.48 2.15 -8.54
CA HIS A 302 -2.17 3.24 -7.83
C HIS A 302 -2.00 3.08 -6.32
N THR A 303 -1.42 4.10 -5.69
CA THR A 303 -1.20 4.20 -4.23
C THR A 303 -1.86 5.44 -3.61
N TYR A 304 -2.58 6.25 -4.41
CA TYR A 304 -3.24 7.48 -3.97
C TYR A 304 -4.42 7.88 -4.89
N GLY A 305 -5.42 8.54 -4.31
CA GLY A 305 -6.66 8.97 -4.96
C GLY A 305 -7.80 7.96 -4.86
N SER A 306 -8.88 8.19 -5.62
CA SER A 306 -10.20 7.60 -5.35
C SER A 306 -10.23 6.07 -5.41
N LEU A 307 -10.47 5.46 -4.25
CA LEU A 307 -10.36 4.01 -4.05
C LEU A 307 -11.33 3.22 -4.94
N TRP A 308 -12.61 3.63 -4.98
CA TRP A 308 -13.62 2.93 -5.79
C TRP A 308 -13.35 3.05 -7.30
N ARG A 309 -12.79 4.18 -7.76
CA ARG A 309 -12.42 4.37 -9.17
C ARG A 309 -11.29 3.44 -9.56
N TYR A 310 -10.21 3.37 -8.78
CA TYR A 310 -9.08 2.51 -9.12
C TYR A 310 -9.40 1.03 -8.93
N VAL A 311 -10.26 0.65 -7.98
CA VAL A 311 -10.81 -0.72 -7.90
C VAL A 311 -11.68 -1.03 -9.12
N ARG A 312 -12.55 -0.11 -9.58
CA ARG A 312 -13.31 -0.25 -10.84
C ARG A 312 -12.37 -0.47 -12.02
N ALA A 313 -11.40 0.42 -12.23
CA ALA A 313 -10.42 0.31 -13.30
C ALA A 313 -9.72 -1.07 -13.28
N SER A 314 -9.25 -1.50 -12.12
CA SER A 314 -8.58 -2.80 -11.94
C SER A 314 -9.48 -4.00 -12.25
N MET A 315 -10.81 -3.86 -12.20
CA MET A 315 -11.82 -4.89 -12.53
C MET A 315 -12.47 -4.71 -13.92
N SER A 316 -11.89 -3.90 -14.80
CA SER A 316 -12.49 -3.51 -16.09
C SER A 316 -12.15 -4.51 -17.20
N LEU A 317 -12.87 -5.63 -17.25
CA LEU A 317 -12.68 -6.66 -18.28
C LEU A 317 -13.19 -6.18 -19.66
N SER A 318 -12.37 -6.41 -20.69
CA SER A 318 -12.63 -6.07 -22.09
C SER A 318 -13.93 -6.69 -22.60
N GLY A 319 -14.70 -5.93 -23.38
CA GLY A 319 -16.03 -6.30 -23.87
C GLY A 319 -17.13 -6.36 -22.79
N TYR A 320 -16.78 -6.52 -21.51
CA TYR A 320 -17.73 -6.56 -20.40
C TYR A 320 -18.04 -5.15 -19.87
N LEU A 321 -16.99 -4.40 -19.49
CA LEU A 321 -17.09 -3.01 -19.01
C LEU A 321 -16.26 -2.07 -19.91
N PRO A 322 -16.68 -0.80 -20.07
CA PRO A 322 -15.88 0.17 -20.83
C PRO A 322 -14.66 0.59 -20.01
N PRO A 323 -13.54 0.97 -20.66
CA PRO A 323 -12.36 1.51 -19.99
C PRO A 323 -12.72 2.67 -19.06
N LEU A 324 -12.09 2.76 -17.89
CA LEU A 324 -12.28 3.90 -17.00
C LEU A 324 -11.27 5.00 -17.36
N CYS A 325 -11.77 6.15 -17.77
CA CYS A 325 -10.94 7.35 -17.93
C CYS A 325 -10.45 7.86 -16.55
N ASP A 326 -9.13 8.06 -16.40
CA ASP A 326 -8.54 8.69 -15.22
C ASP A 326 -8.67 10.22 -15.32
N PRO A 327 -9.30 10.91 -14.33
CA PRO A 327 -9.46 12.36 -14.36
C PRO A 327 -8.14 13.13 -14.18
N LYS A 328 -7.01 12.48 -13.87
CA LYS A 328 -5.69 13.12 -13.73
C LYS A 328 -5.07 13.50 -15.09
N ASP A 329 -5.26 12.67 -16.12
CA ASP A 329 -4.56 12.79 -17.41
C ASP A 329 -5.39 12.36 -18.63
N GLY A 330 -6.60 11.83 -18.45
CA GLY A 330 -7.47 11.37 -19.54
C GLY A 330 -7.16 9.95 -20.05
N HIS A 331 -6.19 9.23 -19.47
CA HIS A 331 -5.82 7.89 -19.92
C HIS A 331 -6.91 6.85 -19.65
N LEU A 332 -7.01 5.86 -20.53
CA LEU A 332 -8.01 4.80 -20.46
C LEU A 332 -7.45 3.58 -19.70
N LEU A 333 -8.09 3.23 -18.59
CA LEU A 333 -7.66 2.16 -17.69
C LEU A 333 -8.56 0.92 -17.79
N MET A 334 -7.92 -0.25 -17.88
CA MET A 334 -8.50 -1.58 -17.98
C MET A 334 -8.02 -2.50 -16.84
N ASP A 335 -8.61 -3.70 -16.73
CA ASP A 335 -8.25 -4.70 -15.71
C ASP A 335 -6.72 -4.91 -15.65
N GLY A 336 -6.14 -4.91 -14.45
CA GLY A 336 -4.69 -5.04 -14.27
C GLY A 336 -4.15 -6.42 -14.66
N GLY A 337 -5.02 -7.42 -14.76
CA GLY A 337 -4.65 -8.82 -14.99
C GLY A 337 -3.97 -9.05 -16.34
N TYR A 338 -4.30 -8.24 -17.35
CA TYR A 338 -3.70 -8.36 -18.69
C TYR A 338 -2.18 -8.16 -18.69
N ILE A 339 -1.65 -7.34 -17.77
CA ILE A 339 -0.19 -7.19 -17.59
C ILE A 339 0.29 -7.94 -16.35
N ASN A 340 -0.35 -7.78 -15.19
CA ASN A 340 0.13 -8.35 -13.92
C ASN A 340 -1.03 -8.75 -12.99
N ASN A 341 -1.50 -9.99 -13.16
CA ASN A 341 -2.56 -10.61 -12.36
C ASN A 341 -2.12 -11.04 -10.95
N LEU A 342 -0.83 -11.03 -10.62
CA LEU A 342 -0.32 -11.37 -9.28
C LEU A 342 0.95 -10.55 -8.93
N PRO A 343 0.79 -9.25 -8.60
CA PRO A 343 1.88 -8.27 -8.54
C PRO A 343 2.78 -8.36 -7.29
N ALA A 344 3.41 -9.52 -7.08
CA ALA A 344 4.36 -9.75 -6.00
C ALA A 344 5.68 -8.99 -6.18
N ASP A 345 6.07 -8.76 -7.44
CA ASP A 345 7.15 -7.89 -7.87
C ASP A 345 6.95 -6.43 -7.42
N VAL A 346 5.72 -5.91 -7.52
CA VAL A 346 5.37 -4.56 -7.06
C VAL A 346 5.39 -4.48 -5.52
N ALA A 347 4.89 -5.49 -4.82
CA ALA A 347 5.01 -5.56 -3.36
C ALA A 347 6.49 -5.62 -2.91
N ARG A 348 7.35 -6.32 -3.67
CA ARG A 348 8.80 -6.41 -3.43
C ARG A 348 9.51 -5.08 -3.69
N SER A 349 9.19 -4.36 -4.77
CA SER A 349 9.78 -3.03 -5.04
C SER A 349 9.30 -1.96 -4.06
N MET A 350 8.08 -2.09 -3.52
CA MET A 350 7.61 -1.32 -2.36
C MET A 350 8.31 -1.70 -1.05
N GLY A 351 9.22 -2.68 -1.04
CA GLY A 351 10.15 -2.95 0.06
C GLY A 351 9.77 -4.11 1.00
N ALA A 352 8.85 -4.99 0.60
CA ALA A 352 8.50 -6.18 1.39
C ALA A 352 9.68 -7.17 1.50
N LYS A 353 9.96 -7.69 2.72
CA LYS A 353 10.90 -8.81 2.93
C LYS A 353 10.37 -10.09 2.31
N VAL A 354 9.08 -10.38 2.57
CA VAL A 354 8.36 -11.57 2.10
C VAL A 354 7.00 -11.14 1.57
N VAL A 355 6.56 -11.79 0.49
CA VAL A 355 5.26 -11.57 -0.14
C VAL A 355 4.47 -12.88 -0.11
N ILE A 356 3.27 -12.85 0.45
CA ILE A 356 2.32 -13.97 0.40
C ILE A 356 1.39 -13.72 -0.79
N ALA A 357 1.49 -14.52 -1.86
CA ALA A 357 0.82 -14.26 -3.12
C ALA A 357 -0.30 -15.29 -3.38
N ILE A 358 -1.57 -14.84 -3.37
CA ILE A 358 -2.75 -15.70 -3.51
C ILE A 358 -3.32 -15.63 -4.93
N ASP A 359 -3.03 -16.67 -5.71
CA ASP A 359 -3.52 -16.86 -7.07
C ASP A 359 -4.91 -17.53 -7.10
N VAL A 360 -5.85 -16.92 -7.81
CA VAL A 360 -7.23 -17.39 -8.00
C VAL A 360 -7.64 -17.41 -9.49
N GLY A 361 -6.68 -17.31 -10.41
CA GLY A 361 -6.93 -17.21 -11.84
C GLY A 361 -7.59 -18.45 -12.45
N SER A 362 -8.08 -18.32 -13.69
CA SER A 362 -8.39 -19.49 -14.52
C SER A 362 -7.15 -20.37 -14.73
N GLN A 363 -7.38 -21.66 -14.92
CA GLN A 363 -6.43 -22.51 -15.63
C GLN A 363 -7.09 -22.83 -16.95
N ASP A 364 -6.38 -22.53 -18.03
CA ASP A 364 -6.85 -22.72 -19.40
C ASP A 364 -6.89 -24.20 -19.75
N GLU A 365 -7.93 -24.65 -20.47
CA GLU A 365 -7.91 -26.03 -21.00
C GLU A 365 -6.84 -26.16 -22.09
N THR A 366 -5.88 -27.06 -21.86
CA THR A 366 -4.83 -27.45 -22.82
C THR A 366 -5.22 -28.69 -23.65
N ASP A 367 -6.21 -29.44 -23.18
CA ASP A 367 -6.84 -30.57 -23.87
C ASP A 367 -7.78 -30.06 -24.98
N LEU A 368 -7.20 -29.54 -26.06
CA LEU A 368 -7.91 -29.04 -27.23
C LEU A 368 -7.88 -30.09 -28.35
N THR A 369 -9.00 -30.23 -29.08
CA THR A 369 -9.06 -31.19 -30.19
C THR A 369 -8.20 -30.72 -31.35
N ASN A 370 -7.16 -31.48 -31.69
CA ASN A 370 -6.37 -31.25 -32.88
C ASN A 370 -7.24 -31.49 -34.14
N TYR A 371 -7.48 -30.42 -34.90
CA TYR A 371 -8.28 -30.42 -36.13
C TYR A 371 -7.43 -30.30 -37.41
N GLY A 372 -6.10 -30.31 -37.30
CA GLY A 372 -5.18 -30.07 -38.42
C GLY A 372 -5.16 -28.61 -38.89
N ASP A 373 -4.73 -28.39 -40.13
CA ASP A 373 -4.37 -27.05 -40.64
C ASP A 373 -5.57 -26.15 -40.99
N SER A 374 -6.81 -26.65 -40.91
CA SER A 374 -8.00 -25.88 -41.27
C SER A 374 -9.26 -26.29 -40.48
N LEU A 375 -10.11 -25.32 -40.18
CA LEU A 375 -11.29 -25.49 -39.32
C LEU A 375 -12.55 -24.98 -40.01
N ASN A 376 -13.53 -25.85 -40.22
CA ASN A 376 -14.79 -25.48 -40.87
C ASN A 376 -15.90 -25.21 -39.83
N GLY A 377 -16.40 -23.98 -39.78
CA GLY A 377 -17.47 -23.58 -38.85
C GLY A 377 -18.78 -24.37 -39.01
N TRP A 378 -19.12 -24.81 -40.23
CA TRP A 378 -20.31 -25.65 -40.46
C TRP A 378 -20.12 -27.08 -39.93
N TRP A 379 -18.89 -27.60 -39.95
CA TRP A 379 -18.55 -28.90 -39.35
C TRP A 379 -18.62 -28.84 -37.82
N LEU A 380 -18.10 -27.77 -37.21
CA LEU A 380 -18.28 -27.50 -35.78
C LEU A 380 -19.76 -27.41 -35.39
N LEU A 381 -20.56 -26.66 -36.16
CA LEU A 381 -21.99 -26.51 -35.93
C LEU A 381 -22.73 -27.85 -36.01
N TRP A 382 -22.48 -28.64 -37.05
CA TRP A 382 -23.07 -29.97 -37.22
C TRP A 382 -22.67 -30.94 -36.09
N LYS A 383 -21.39 -30.95 -35.71
CA LYS A 383 -20.87 -31.74 -34.57
C LYS A 383 -21.51 -31.33 -33.25
N ARG A 384 -21.71 -30.02 -33.01
CA ARG A 384 -22.38 -29.48 -31.80
C ARG A 384 -23.85 -29.90 -31.69
N PHE A 385 -24.53 -30.15 -32.80
CA PHE A 385 -25.92 -30.62 -32.83
C PHE A 385 -26.08 -32.15 -32.88
N ASN A 386 -25.00 -32.93 -33.07
CA ASN A 386 -25.06 -34.39 -33.15
C ASN A 386 -24.76 -35.04 -31.79
N PRO A 387 -25.77 -35.59 -31.07
CA PRO A 387 -25.58 -36.17 -29.74
C PRO A 387 -24.80 -37.50 -29.72
N LEU A 388 -24.54 -38.09 -30.90
CA LEU A 388 -23.70 -39.28 -31.07
C LEU A 388 -22.29 -38.94 -31.53
N ALA A 389 -21.96 -37.65 -31.73
CA ALA A 389 -20.62 -37.22 -32.07
C ALA A 389 -19.75 -37.04 -30.83
N GLU A 390 -18.47 -37.37 -30.97
CA GLU A 390 -17.41 -36.97 -30.06
C GLU A 390 -17.41 -35.43 -29.86
N LYS A 391 -17.31 -35.00 -28.60
CA LYS A 391 -17.32 -33.59 -28.20
C LYS A 391 -15.98 -32.94 -28.56
N ILE A 392 -15.97 -32.22 -29.67
CA ILE A 392 -14.83 -31.41 -30.09
C ILE A 392 -14.69 -30.21 -29.15
N LYS A 393 -13.48 -30.03 -28.62
CA LYS A 393 -13.06 -28.83 -27.88
C LYS A 393 -12.22 -27.94 -28.79
N VAL A 394 -12.76 -26.79 -29.18
CA VAL A 394 -11.98 -25.72 -29.83
C VAL A 394 -12.31 -24.40 -29.15
N LEU A 395 -11.28 -23.57 -28.99
CA LEU A 395 -11.41 -22.20 -28.49
C LEU A 395 -12.38 -21.40 -29.36
N ASP A 396 -13.25 -20.60 -28.74
CA ASP A 396 -14.00 -19.57 -29.46
C ASP A 396 -13.21 -18.26 -29.56
N MET A 397 -13.73 -17.28 -30.31
CA MET A 397 -13.04 -16.01 -30.54
C MET A 397 -12.79 -15.21 -29.25
N ALA A 398 -13.70 -15.26 -28.28
CA ALA A 398 -13.56 -14.56 -27.01
C ALA A 398 -12.54 -15.26 -26.11
N GLU A 399 -12.49 -16.60 -26.14
CA GLU A 399 -11.45 -17.36 -25.44
C GLU A 399 -10.06 -17.09 -26.04
N ILE A 400 -9.92 -17.10 -27.38
CA ILE A 400 -8.65 -16.75 -28.07
C ILE A 400 -8.20 -15.33 -27.68
N GLN A 401 -9.10 -14.34 -27.76
CA GLN A 401 -8.79 -12.96 -27.36
C GLN A 401 -8.41 -12.86 -25.88
N THR A 402 -9.09 -13.59 -24.99
CA THR A 402 -8.78 -13.61 -23.56
C THR A 402 -7.40 -14.21 -23.32
N ARG A 403 -7.10 -15.39 -23.87
CA ARG A 403 -5.78 -16.03 -23.69
C ARG A 403 -4.65 -15.13 -24.21
N LEU A 404 -4.80 -14.56 -25.41
CA LEU A 404 -3.84 -13.60 -25.99
C LEU A 404 -3.58 -12.39 -25.07
N ALA A 405 -4.64 -11.83 -24.46
CA ALA A 405 -4.54 -10.67 -23.58
C ALA A 405 -3.85 -10.97 -22.22
N TYR A 406 -3.67 -12.23 -21.84
CA TYR A 406 -2.98 -12.63 -20.60
C TYR A 406 -1.60 -13.29 -20.81
N VAL A 407 -1.14 -13.53 -22.05
CA VAL A 407 0.14 -14.23 -22.34
C VAL A 407 1.33 -13.63 -21.58
N CYS A 408 1.46 -12.30 -21.59
CA CYS A 408 2.54 -11.60 -20.90
C CYS A 408 2.53 -11.82 -19.38
N CYS A 409 1.35 -11.87 -18.77
CA CYS A 409 1.18 -12.11 -17.34
C CYS A 409 1.59 -13.54 -16.94
N VAL A 410 1.40 -14.56 -17.79
CA VAL A 410 1.75 -15.96 -17.45
C VAL A 410 3.25 -16.07 -17.15
N ARG A 411 4.11 -15.44 -17.96
CA ARG A 411 5.55 -15.41 -17.74
C ARG A 411 5.94 -14.70 -16.44
N GLN A 412 5.29 -13.57 -16.12
CA GLN A 412 5.56 -12.86 -14.86
C GLN A 412 5.13 -13.70 -13.64
N LEU A 413 4.02 -14.41 -13.75
CA LEU A 413 3.51 -15.34 -12.73
C LEU A 413 4.47 -16.52 -12.48
N GLU A 414 5.16 -17.01 -13.50
CA GLU A 414 6.18 -18.07 -13.37
C GLU A 414 7.42 -17.54 -12.61
N VAL A 415 7.96 -16.39 -13.00
CA VAL A 415 9.09 -15.74 -12.30
C VAL A 415 8.75 -15.45 -10.83
N VAL A 416 7.51 -15.05 -10.53
CA VAL A 416 7.03 -14.84 -9.16
C VAL A 416 7.02 -16.14 -8.34
N LYS A 417 6.53 -17.26 -8.90
CA LYS A 417 6.46 -18.57 -8.23
C LYS A 417 7.83 -19.14 -7.87
N GLU A 418 8.87 -18.84 -8.65
CA GLU A 418 10.23 -19.35 -8.46
C GLU A 418 11.09 -18.46 -7.53
N SER A 419 10.56 -17.31 -7.08
CA SER A 419 11.34 -16.31 -6.36
C SER A 419 11.41 -16.56 -4.83
N GLU A 420 12.61 -16.52 -4.24
CA GLU A 420 12.86 -16.76 -2.80
C GLU A 420 12.06 -15.86 -1.84
N TYR A 421 11.53 -14.73 -2.32
CA TYR A 421 10.76 -13.79 -1.50
C TYR A 421 9.24 -14.04 -1.53
N CYS A 422 8.75 -14.99 -2.33
CA CYS A 422 7.33 -15.17 -2.60
C CYS A 422 6.79 -16.53 -2.11
N GLU A 423 5.97 -16.49 -1.07
CA GLU A 423 5.17 -17.64 -0.61
C GLU A 423 3.88 -17.73 -1.44
N TYR A 424 3.91 -18.57 -2.48
CA TYR A 424 2.79 -18.75 -3.42
C TYR A 424 1.68 -19.67 -2.88
N ILE A 425 0.44 -19.19 -2.92
CA ILE A 425 -0.76 -19.92 -2.48
C ILE A 425 -1.76 -20.00 -3.63
N ARG A 426 -2.25 -21.22 -3.93
CA ARG A 426 -3.35 -21.45 -4.88
C ARG A 426 -4.37 -22.44 -4.29
N PRO A 427 -5.55 -21.99 -3.81
CA PRO A 427 -6.56 -22.88 -3.24
C PRO A 427 -7.25 -23.76 -4.31
N PRO A 428 -7.87 -24.90 -3.91
CA PRO A 428 -8.50 -25.84 -4.83
C PRO A 428 -9.88 -25.35 -5.30
N ILE A 429 -9.90 -24.36 -6.18
CA ILE A 429 -11.11 -23.65 -6.65
C ILE A 429 -11.34 -23.74 -8.17
N ASN A 430 -10.63 -24.64 -8.86
CA ASN A 430 -10.65 -24.77 -10.32
C ASN A 430 -12.03 -25.13 -10.90
N HIS A 431 -12.92 -25.72 -10.11
CA HIS A 431 -14.28 -26.11 -10.52
C HIS A 431 -15.32 -24.99 -10.45
N TYR A 432 -14.97 -23.81 -9.92
CA TYR A 432 -15.87 -22.64 -9.90
C TYR A 432 -15.70 -21.77 -11.14
N GLY A 433 -16.80 -21.29 -11.70
CA GLY A 433 -16.78 -20.30 -12.78
C GLY A 433 -16.39 -18.91 -12.28
N THR A 434 -15.73 -18.11 -13.12
CA THR A 434 -15.31 -16.73 -12.79
C THR A 434 -16.46 -15.76 -12.53
N LEU A 435 -17.69 -16.14 -12.90
CA LEU A 435 -18.92 -15.34 -12.69
C LEU A 435 -19.85 -15.92 -11.60
N GLU A 436 -19.47 -17.00 -10.92
CA GLU A 436 -20.33 -17.70 -9.94
C GLU A 436 -20.41 -17.04 -8.55
N PHE A 437 -20.54 -15.72 -8.48
CA PHE A 437 -20.56 -14.95 -7.21
C PHE A 437 -21.64 -15.40 -6.22
N GLY A 438 -22.72 -16.04 -6.70
CA GLY A 438 -23.75 -16.66 -5.86
C GLY A 438 -23.25 -17.78 -4.93
N LYS A 439 -22.05 -18.35 -5.18
CA LYS A 439 -21.40 -19.36 -4.34
C LYS A 439 -20.43 -18.77 -3.30
N PHE A 440 -20.49 -17.46 -3.02
CA PHE A 440 -19.57 -16.73 -2.12
C PHE A 440 -19.18 -17.52 -0.86
N ASP A 441 -20.16 -17.99 -0.08
CA ASP A 441 -19.88 -18.63 1.21
C ASP A 441 -19.19 -19.99 1.08
N GLU A 442 -19.45 -20.72 -0.01
CA GLU A 442 -18.85 -22.02 -0.35
C GLU A 442 -17.37 -21.82 -0.75
N ILE A 443 -17.12 -20.91 -1.70
CA ILE A 443 -15.77 -20.59 -2.21
C ILE A 443 -14.89 -20.00 -1.08
N ALA A 444 -15.47 -19.16 -0.21
CA ALA A 444 -14.79 -18.62 0.96
C ALA A 444 -14.45 -19.70 2.00
N GLU A 445 -15.30 -20.71 2.18
CA GLU A 445 -15.01 -21.82 3.12
C GLU A 445 -13.92 -22.75 2.58
N VAL A 446 -13.91 -23.06 1.28
CA VAL A 446 -12.82 -23.79 0.61
C VAL A 446 -11.48 -23.07 0.81
N GLY A 447 -11.47 -21.74 0.67
CA GLY A 447 -10.29 -20.91 0.96
C GLY A 447 -9.84 -20.98 2.42
N TYR A 448 -10.77 -20.94 3.37
CA TYR A 448 -10.46 -21.01 4.81
C TYR A 448 -9.87 -22.38 5.22
N GLN A 449 -10.48 -23.48 4.78
CA GLN A 449 -9.99 -24.83 5.10
C GLN A 449 -8.62 -25.12 4.46
N HIS A 450 -8.41 -24.67 3.21
CA HIS A 450 -7.09 -24.76 2.56
C HIS A 450 -6.03 -23.92 3.29
N GLY A 451 -6.31 -22.64 3.54
CA GLY A 451 -5.38 -21.74 4.24
C GLY A 451 -5.02 -22.27 5.62
N LYS A 452 -6.00 -22.73 6.40
CA LYS A 452 -5.77 -23.32 7.74
C LYS A 452 -4.83 -24.53 7.68
N THR A 453 -5.07 -25.44 6.75
CA THR A 453 -4.23 -26.63 6.55
C THR A 453 -2.81 -26.25 6.14
N LEU A 454 -2.66 -25.24 5.28
CA LEU A 454 -1.36 -24.75 4.82
C LEU A 454 -0.57 -24.07 5.95
N PHE A 455 -1.20 -23.19 6.72
CA PHE A 455 -0.52 -22.47 7.80
C PHE A 455 -0.18 -23.38 9.00
N ASP A 456 -0.99 -24.41 9.27
CA ASP A 456 -0.62 -25.50 10.20
C ASP A 456 0.65 -26.24 9.75
N VAL A 457 0.88 -26.40 8.44
CA VAL A 457 2.11 -26.97 7.89
C VAL A 457 3.26 -25.98 7.98
N TRP A 458 3.07 -24.72 7.60
CA TRP A 458 4.10 -23.66 7.71
C TRP A 458 4.58 -23.44 9.15
N GLN A 459 3.69 -23.55 10.14
CA GLN A 459 4.07 -23.46 11.56
C GLN A 459 4.89 -24.67 12.03
N ARG A 460 4.67 -25.85 11.45
CA ARG A 460 5.44 -27.08 11.78
C ARG A 460 6.76 -27.18 11.03
N SER A 461 6.87 -26.61 9.84
CA SER A 461 8.11 -26.55 9.06
C SER A 461 9.00 -25.35 9.40
N GLY A 462 8.51 -24.42 10.23
CA GLY A 462 9.26 -23.23 10.64
C GLY A 462 9.28 -22.09 9.61
N VAL A 463 8.43 -22.16 8.56
CA VAL A 463 8.29 -21.11 7.54
C VAL A 463 7.82 -19.80 8.18
N ILE A 464 6.84 -19.84 9.10
CA ILE A 464 6.37 -18.64 9.83
C ILE A 464 7.52 -18.04 10.68
N ASP A 465 8.32 -18.88 11.34
CA ASP A 465 9.47 -18.41 12.13
C ASP A 465 10.65 -17.93 11.27
N SER A 466 10.72 -18.30 9.99
CA SER A 466 11.69 -17.74 9.03
C SER A 466 11.19 -16.44 8.40
N MET A 467 9.90 -16.35 8.11
CA MET A 467 9.23 -15.13 7.65
C MET A 467 9.34 -14.01 8.69
N LEU A 468 9.17 -14.33 9.98
CA LEU A 468 9.26 -13.41 11.12
C LEU A 468 10.69 -13.19 11.65
N LYS A 469 11.70 -13.92 11.16
CA LYS A 469 13.10 -13.65 11.50
C LYS A 469 13.57 -12.34 10.88
N ASP A 470 14.52 -11.71 11.55
CA ASP A 470 15.14 -10.49 11.07
C ASP A 470 16.10 -10.75 9.89
N ARG A 471 15.96 -9.91 8.85
CA ARG A 471 16.76 -9.97 7.63
C ARG A 471 18.27 -9.81 7.85
N HIS A 472 18.73 -8.90 8.70
CA HIS A 472 20.18 -8.72 8.92
C HIS A 472 20.78 -9.87 9.72
N GLN A 473 20.02 -10.59 10.54
CA GLN A 473 20.49 -11.85 11.13
C GLN A 473 20.78 -12.90 10.04
N GLU A 474 19.91 -13.02 9.03
CA GLU A 474 20.13 -13.92 7.89
C GLU A 474 21.38 -13.51 7.07
N GLU A 475 21.56 -12.22 6.78
CA GLU A 475 22.72 -11.70 6.05
C GLU A 475 24.04 -11.89 6.84
N LEU A 476 24.03 -11.68 8.16
CA LEU A 476 25.16 -11.96 9.07
C LEU A 476 25.47 -13.46 9.22
N HIS A 477 24.48 -14.34 9.03
CA HIS A 477 24.69 -15.79 8.99
C HIS A 477 25.23 -16.24 7.62
N LYS A 478 24.69 -15.71 6.50
CA LYS A 478 25.19 -15.99 5.14
C LYS A 478 26.66 -15.57 4.99
N THR A 479 27.06 -14.38 5.46
CA THR A 479 28.48 -13.95 5.46
C THR A 479 29.41 -14.75 6.38
N LYS A 480 28.89 -15.55 7.32
CA LYS A 480 29.68 -16.46 8.17
C LYS A 480 29.72 -17.91 7.67
N THR A 481 28.93 -18.27 6.66
CA THR A 481 28.78 -19.65 6.17
C THR A 481 28.98 -19.82 4.67
N GLY A 482 28.97 -18.74 3.88
CA GLY A 482 29.13 -18.72 2.43
C GLY A 482 30.50 -18.23 1.94
N HIS A 483 30.87 -18.66 0.73
CA HIS A 483 32.13 -18.33 0.05
C HIS A 483 32.26 -16.84 -0.31
N VAL A 484 33.50 -16.41 -0.55
CA VAL A 484 33.79 -15.14 -1.24
C VAL A 484 33.53 -15.32 -2.74
N SER A 485 32.33 -14.93 -3.17
CA SER A 485 31.98 -14.61 -4.56
C SER A 485 30.94 -13.48 -4.57
N ASP A 486 30.86 -12.75 -5.68
CA ASP A 486 29.80 -11.77 -6.01
C ASP A 486 29.66 -10.57 -5.05
N TYR A 487 30.79 -9.86 -4.86
CA TYR A 487 30.84 -8.57 -4.15
C TYR A 487 30.54 -7.34 -5.05
N THR A 488 30.14 -7.54 -6.32
CA THR A 488 30.05 -6.50 -7.35
C THR A 488 28.72 -5.73 -7.40
N ASP A 489 27.61 -6.35 -7.01
CA ASP A 489 26.28 -5.88 -7.43
C ASP A 489 25.68 -4.81 -6.49
N MET A 490 26.22 -4.64 -5.28
CA MET A 490 25.72 -3.65 -4.30
C MET A 490 26.16 -2.19 -4.54
N LEU A 491 26.90 -1.89 -5.62
CA LEU A 491 27.41 -0.54 -5.90
C LEU A 491 26.76 0.20 -7.09
N GLN A 492 25.86 -0.41 -7.86
CA GLN A 492 25.20 0.25 -9.00
C GLN A 492 23.78 0.80 -8.74
N LEU A 493 23.20 0.59 -7.56
CA LEU A 493 21.83 1.02 -7.22
C LEU A 493 21.71 2.47 -6.69
N ASN A 494 22.70 3.34 -6.90
CA ASN A 494 22.70 4.71 -6.37
C ASN A 494 23.12 5.82 -7.37
N THR A 495 23.19 5.54 -8.68
CA THR A 495 23.38 6.54 -9.74
C THR A 495 22.54 6.20 -10.98
N ALA A 496 21.24 6.47 -10.90
CA ALA A 496 20.37 6.58 -12.07
C ALA A 496 20.17 8.07 -12.37
N GLU A 497 21.08 8.65 -13.16
CA GLU A 497 20.94 10.04 -13.63
C GLU A 497 19.80 10.13 -14.66
N VAL A 498 19.02 11.21 -14.61
CA VAL A 498 17.96 11.47 -15.59
C VAL A 498 18.61 11.93 -16.90
N PRO A 499 18.43 11.21 -18.03
CA PRO A 499 18.98 11.65 -19.31
C PRO A 499 18.15 12.83 -19.86
N VAL A 500 18.59 14.05 -19.54
CA VAL A 500 18.06 15.28 -20.14
C VAL A 500 18.58 15.39 -21.58
N SER A 501 17.79 14.96 -22.56
CA SER A 501 18.08 15.18 -23.97
C SER A 501 17.77 16.62 -24.36
N SER A 502 18.81 17.45 -24.53
CA SER A 502 18.70 18.79 -25.09
C SER A 502 18.89 18.79 -26.62
N ASN A 503 18.23 19.75 -27.29
CA ASN A 503 18.09 19.78 -28.75
C ASN A 503 19.38 20.15 -29.51
N ALA A 504 19.56 19.57 -30.70
CA ALA A 504 20.22 20.21 -31.84
C ALA A 504 19.79 19.58 -33.19
N CYS A 505 19.05 20.37 -34.00
CA CYS A 505 19.18 20.63 -35.46
C CYS A 505 19.75 19.56 -36.43
N ASP A 506 19.28 19.40 -37.67
CA ASP A 506 18.08 19.93 -38.40
C ASP A 506 17.84 19.06 -39.70
N PRO A 507 17.22 19.47 -40.84
CA PRO A 507 16.05 18.74 -41.36
C PRO A 507 16.17 18.15 -42.79
N SER A 508 15.16 17.39 -43.21
CA SER A 508 14.85 17.13 -44.63
C SER A 508 13.38 16.70 -44.84
N ASP A 509 12.77 17.26 -45.89
CA ASP A 509 11.65 16.74 -46.69
C ASP A 509 10.30 16.47 -45.95
N GLU A 510 9.36 17.41 -46.02
CA GLU A 510 8.30 17.50 -47.05
C GLU A 510 7.20 16.43 -46.94
N TYR A 511 6.00 16.85 -46.50
CA TYR A 511 4.78 16.77 -47.32
C TYR A 511 3.74 17.80 -46.85
N GLN A 512 3.05 18.42 -47.81
CA GLN A 512 2.12 19.53 -47.62
C GLN A 512 0.70 19.12 -48.03
N THR A 513 -0.31 19.42 -47.20
CA THR A 513 -1.70 19.60 -47.62
C THR A 513 -2.38 20.60 -46.69
N ASP A 514 -2.91 21.68 -47.27
CA ASP A 514 -3.51 22.80 -46.56
C ASP A 514 -4.98 22.56 -46.21
N TYR A 515 -5.50 23.25 -45.18
CA TYR A 515 -6.92 23.62 -45.05
C TYR A 515 -7.08 24.80 -44.08
N ASP A 516 -7.32 26.00 -44.63
CA ASP A 516 -7.97 27.15 -43.97
C ASP A 516 -9.46 26.80 -43.69
N GLU A 517 -10.31 27.55 -42.96
CA GLU A 517 -10.29 28.90 -42.33
C GLU A 517 -10.96 28.74 -40.92
N GLU A 518 -11.26 29.68 -40.02
CA GLU A 518 -11.46 31.14 -40.00
C GLU A 518 -11.16 31.67 -38.56
N MET A 519 -10.97 32.99 -38.37
CA MET A 519 -10.91 33.64 -37.04
C MET A 519 -12.21 34.36 -36.67
N VAL A 520 -12.54 34.42 -35.38
CA VAL A 520 -13.32 35.53 -34.79
C VAL A 520 -12.71 35.95 -33.45
N GLU A 521 -12.45 37.25 -33.27
CA GLU A 521 -11.88 37.85 -32.05
C GLU A 521 -12.67 39.11 -31.63
N SER A 522 -13.21 39.10 -30.41
CA SER A 522 -13.64 40.29 -29.64
C SER A 522 -13.93 39.84 -28.19
N ALA A 523 -13.28 40.29 -27.10
CA ALA A 523 -12.77 41.60 -26.67
C ALA A 523 -13.80 42.47 -25.90
N LEU A 524 -13.40 42.94 -24.70
CA LEU A 524 -14.03 43.95 -23.82
C LEU A 524 -15.36 43.55 -23.12
N SER A 525 -15.68 44.00 -21.91
CA SER A 525 -14.88 44.70 -20.87
C SER A 525 -15.59 44.68 -19.49
N ASP A 526 -14.79 44.79 -18.42
CA ASP A 526 -15.01 45.44 -17.10
C ASP A 526 -16.43 45.85 -16.64
N PHE A 527 -16.71 45.63 -15.34
CA PHE A 527 -17.09 46.74 -14.45
C PHE A 527 -16.73 46.49 -12.96
N GLU A 528 -16.75 47.57 -12.17
CA GLU A 528 -16.09 47.74 -10.86
C GLU A 528 -16.89 47.23 -9.62
N ALA A 529 -16.23 47.23 -8.46
CA ALA A 529 -16.81 46.99 -7.13
C ALA A 529 -17.02 48.30 -6.35
N PHE A 530 -17.80 48.31 -5.25
CA PHE A 530 -17.70 49.23 -4.08
C PHE A 530 -18.62 48.77 -2.89
N PRO A 531 -18.53 49.33 -1.65
CA PRO A 531 -18.68 48.54 -0.41
C PRO A 531 -19.54 49.19 0.73
N ALA A 532 -19.32 48.76 1.99
CA ALA A 532 -19.94 49.18 3.27
C ALA A 532 -21.42 48.75 3.48
N GLY A 533 -21.97 48.53 4.69
CA GLY A 533 -21.48 48.60 6.10
C GLY A 533 -22.56 47.99 7.05
N SER A 534 -22.54 48.08 8.39
CA SER A 534 -21.55 48.57 9.39
C SER A 534 -22.04 48.29 10.84
N GLU A 535 -21.10 48.16 11.80
CA GLU A 535 -21.22 48.31 13.28
C GLU A 535 -22.07 47.37 14.19
N HIS A 536 -21.35 46.78 15.17
CA HIS A 536 -21.64 46.57 16.60
C HIS A 536 -23.05 46.19 17.16
N THR A 537 -23.06 45.15 18.02
CA THR A 537 -23.26 45.34 19.49
C THR A 537 -22.68 44.17 20.29
N GLU A 538 -22.44 44.37 21.59
CA GLU A 538 -21.80 43.41 22.51
C GLU A 538 -22.81 42.48 23.20
N GLY A 539 -22.33 41.33 23.70
CA GLY A 539 -23.12 40.36 24.46
C GLY A 539 -22.22 39.29 25.07
N ASP A 540 -21.71 39.56 26.26
CA ASP A 540 -20.77 38.71 27.00
C ASP A 540 -21.48 37.46 27.57
N ASP A 541 -20.90 36.28 27.43
CA ASP A 541 -21.11 35.19 28.39
C ASP A 541 -19.91 34.23 28.43
N THR A 542 -19.43 33.90 29.63
CA THR A 542 -18.03 33.47 29.84
C THR A 542 -17.89 31.99 30.16
N LEU A 543 -17.62 31.18 29.14
CA LEU A 543 -17.12 29.81 29.31
C LEU A 543 -15.63 29.73 28.96
N LEU A 544 -14.79 29.66 30.02
CA LEU A 544 -13.33 29.48 29.97
C LEU A 544 -12.93 28.09 29.44
N ASN A 545 -13.17 27.86 28.15
CA ASN A 545 -12.55 26.77 27.39
C ASN A 545 -11.05 27.06 27.24
N ILE A 546 -10.27 26.63 28.23
CA ILE A 546 -8.79 26.65 28.22
C ILE A 546 -8.30 25.63 27.19
N SER A 547 -8.45 26.01 25.93
CA SER A 547 -8.03 25.29 24.74
C SER A 547 -6.53 25.50 24.55
N ILE A 548 -5.74 24.72 25.28
CA ILE A 548 -4.30 24.61 25.04
C ILE A 548 -4.10 24.00 23.65
N ARG A 549 -4.01 24.86 22.64
CA ARG A 549 -3.67 24.51 21.27
C ARG A 549 -2.28 23.88 21.29
N LEU A 550 -2.18 22.63 20.88
CA LEU A 550 -0.91 21.93 20.71
C LEU A 550 -0.26 22.36 19.40
N TYR A 551 0.12 23.64 19.32
CA TYR A 551 1.03 24.12 18.29
C TYR A 551 2.43 23.57 18.58
N ASP A 552 2.73 22.40 18.01
CA ASP A 552 4.03 21.98 17.50
C ASP A 552 3.94 20.50 17.12
N SER A 553 4.03 20.19 15.82
CA SER A 553 4.08 18.81 15.29
C SER A 553 5.30 18.07 15.86
N PRO A 554 5.13 17.15 16.82
CA PRO A 554 6.26 16.69 17.60
C PRO A 554 7.02 15.61 16.81
N THR A 555 8.20 15.96 16.33
CA THR A 555 9.04 15.11 15.45
C THR A 555 9.88 14.12 16.25
N ILE A 556 10.11 12.92 15.70
CA ILE A 556 11.10 11.93 16.18
C ILE A 556 12.07 11.59 15.04
N ALA A 557 13.37 11.52 15.34
CA ALA A 557 14.35 10.95 14.43
C ALA A 557 14.63 9.48 14.78
N VAL A 558 14.85 8.63 13.78
CA VAL A 558 14.97 7.18 13.94
C VAL A 558 16.14 6.67 13.09
N LYS A 559 17.16 6.12 13.78
CA LYS A 559 18.30 5.43 13.16
C LYS A 559 18.09 3.92 13.30
N LEU A 560 18.38 3.14 12.25
CA LEU A 560 17.80 1.81 12.01
C LEU A 560 18.81 0.70 11.73
#